data_AF-A0A023G1T9-F1
#
_entry.id   AF-A0A023G1T9-F1
#
_cell.length_a   1.000
_cell.length_b   1.000
_cell.length_c   1.000
_cell.angle_alpha   90.00
_cell.angle_beta   90.00
_cell.angle_gamma   90.00
#
_symmetry.space_group_name_H-M   'P 1'
#
loop_
_entity.id
_entity.type
_entity.pdbx_description
1 polymer ?
#
loop_
_entity_poly.entity_id
_entity_poly.type
_entity_poly.pdbx_seq_one_letter_code
_entity_poly.pdbx_strand_id
1 'polypeptide(L)'
;RMMIRIVFLAFFVVVVWCNRQPECTMRGGHRMPCGTRVRYDVPCTEEYCDINGRRGIITCNSNGAPPCLRPMPQGYNPQAFPYCCKEKPACTPEQIEKLDEEIEKRISSTEVECGRS
;
A
#
# COMPACT_ATOMS: atom_id res chain seq x y z
N ARG A 1 35.49 -23.51 -30.32
CA ARG A 1 34.58 -23.82 -29.20
C ARG A 1 34.64 -22.69 -28.16
N MET A 2 34.08 -21.52 -28.47
CA MET A 2 34.09 -20.34 -27.59
C MET A 2 33.05 -19.33 -28.12
N MET A 3 31.76 -19.71 -28.11
CA MET A 3 30.66 -18.79 -28.47
C MET A 3 29.46 -18.97 -27.55
N ILE A 4 29.25 -20.19 -27.01
CA ILE A 4 28.11 -20.52 -26.15
C ILE A 4 28.19 -19.83 -24.77
N ARG A 5 29.39 -19.55 -24.25
CA ARG A 5 29.56 -18.90 -22.94
C ARG A 5 29.11 -17.44 -22.89
N ILE A 6 29.13 -16.73 -24.02
CA ILE A 6 28.79 -15.30 -24.07
C ILE A 6 27.26 -15.10 -24.03
N VAL A 7 26.51 -16.03 -24.65
CA VAL A 7 25.03 -15.97 -24.70
C VAL A 7 24.42 -16.15 -23.30
N PHE A 8 24.98 -17.03 -22.47
CA PHE A 8 24.51 -17.25 -21.09
C PHE A 8 24.74 -16.03 -20.17
N LEU A 9 25.82 -15.27 -20.39
CA LEU A 9 26.12 -14.06 -19.62
C LEU A 9 25.16 -12.91 -19.96
N ALA A 10 24.81 -12.75 -21.24
CA ALA A 10 23.85 -11.72 -21.66
C ALA A 10 22.45 -11.96 -21.06
N PHE A 11 21.99 -13.22 -21.00
CA PHE A 11 20.72 -13.55 -20.35
C PHE A 11 20.73 -13.27 -18.85
N PHE A 12 21.85 -13.54 -18.15
CA PHE A 12 21.96 -13.28 -16.72
C PHE A 12 21.95 -11.78 -16.37
N VAL A 13 22.56 -10.93 -17.21
CA VAL A 13 22.56 -9.47 -16.99
C VAL A 13 21.18 -8.86 -17.25
N VAL A 14 20.40 -9.39 -18.21
CA VAL A 14 19.04 -8.92 -18.50
C VAL A 14 18.07 -9.30 -17.37
N VAL A 15 18.21 -10.47 -16.75
CA VAL A 15 17.33 -10.90 -15.64
C VAL A 15 17.66 -10.17 -14.33
N VAL A 16 18.92 -9.74 -14.12
CA VAL A 16 19.34 -8.99 -12.92
C VAL A 16 19.04 -7.49 -13.02
N TRP A 17 18.63 -6.99 -14.19
CA TRP A 17 17.79 -5.79 -14.29
C TRP A 17 16.35 -6.12 -13.82
N CYS A 18 16.24 -6.80 -12.69
CA CYS A 18 15.04 -6.85 -11.87
C CYS A 18 14.71 -5.42 -11.50
N ASN A 19 13.72 -4.88 -12.20
CA ASN A 19 12.95 -3.69 -11.90
C ASN A 19 12.99 -3.33 -10.42
N ARG A 20 13.87 -2.38 -10.09
CA ARG A 20 13.99 -1.87 -8.73
C ARG A 20 12.77 -1.00 -8.49
N GLN A 21 11.72 -1.59 -7.92
CA GLN A 21 10.53 -0.86 -7.54
C GLN A 21 10.92 0.30 -6.60
N PRO A 22 10.24 1.45 -6.72
CA PRO A 22 10.48 2.57 -5.81
C PRO A 22 10.20 2.14 -4.37
N GLU A 23 11.15 2.41 -3.48
CA GLU A 23 11.05 2.14 -2.05
C GLU A 23 10.86 3.46 -1.29
N CYS A 24 10.10 3.42 -0.21
CA CYS A 24 9.96 4.54 0.72
C CYS A 24 10.39 4.12 2.13
N THR A 25 10.84 5.11 2.92
CA THR A 25 11.21 4.89 4.33
C THR A 25 10.01 5.22 5.22
N MET A 26 9.42 4.18 5.81
CA MET A 26 8.27 4.25 6.72
C MET A 26 8.70 4.64 8.13
N ARG A 27 7.74 4.91 9.01
CA ARG A 27 8.02 5.09 10.45
C ARG A 27 8.74 3.86 11.01
N GLY A 28 9.81 4.11 11.77
CA GLY A 28 10.72 3.07 12.26
C GLY A 28 11.96 2.86 11.37
N GLY A 29 12.07 3.57 10.25
CA GLY A 29 13.25 3.51 9.37
C GLY A 29 13.26 2.32 8.41
N HIS A 30 12.18 1.52 8.40
CA HIS A 30 12.05 0.39 7.49
C HIS A 30 11.78 0.86 6.06
N ARG A 31 12.52 0.32 5.10
CA ARG A 31 12.25 0.50 3.68
C ARG A 31 11.17 -0.48 3.25
N MET A 32 10.10 0.04 2.66
CA MET A 32 8.99 -0.76 2.17
C MET A 32 8.83 -0.56 0.66
N PRO A 33 8.40 -1.60 -0.07
CA PRO A 33 8.15 -1.50 -1.49
C PRO A 33 6.92 -0.63 -1.78
N CYS A 34 6.87 -0.09 -2.99
CA CYS A 34 5.72 0.63 -3.54
C CYS A 34 4.39 -0.10 -3.27
N GLY A 35 3.36 0.66 -2.90
CA GLY A 35 2.03 0.14 -2.62
C GLY A 35 1.85 -0.45 -1.21
N THR A 36 2.92 -0.59 -0.44
CA THR A 36 2.81 -1.01 0.96
C THR A 36 2.02 0.00 1.77
N ARG A 37 1.03 -0.48 2.53
CA ARG A 37 0.29 0.30 3.51
C ARG A 37 0.52 -0.28 4.90
N VAL A 38 0.85 0.58 5.86
CA VAL A 38 1.08 0.19 7.26
C VAL A 38 0.16 1.00 8.15
N ARG A 39 -0.53 0.33 9.06
CA ARG A 39 -1.55 0.94 9.92
C ARG A 39 -1.06 0.94 11.36
N TYR A 40 -1.16 2.10 12.00
CA TYR A 40 -0.69 2.34 13.35
C TYR A 40 -1.86 2.69 14.28
N ASP A 41 -1.65 2.42 15.56
CA ASP A 41 -2.54 2.73 16.67
C ASP A 41 -2.18 4.07 17.34
N VAL A 42 -0.88 4.35 17.53
CA VAL A 42 -0.40 5.56 18.22
C VAL A 42 0.72 6.29 17.44
N PRO A 43 0.43 7.46 16.81
CA PRO A 43 -0.89 8.02 16.55
C PRO A 43 -1.70 7.18 15.55
N CYS A 44 -3.03 7.26 15.64
CA CYS A 44 -3.97 6.56 14.76
C CYS A 44 -3.84 7.04 13.32
N THR A 45 -3.03 6.33 12.54
CA THR A 45 -2.61 6.77 11.20
C THR A 45 -2.38 5.57 10.30
N GLU A 46 -2.50 5.79 9.00
CA GLU A 46 -2.05 4.85 7.98
C GLU A 46 -0.96 5.52 7.15
N GLU A 47 0.15 4.84 7.00
CA GLU A 47 1.22 5.24 6.10
C GLU A 47 1.13 4.42 4.84
N TYR A 48 1.43 5.03 3.69
CA TYR A 48 1.52 4.30 2.44
C TYR A 48 2.71 4.75 1.60
N CYS A 49 3.24 3.81 0.83
CA CYS A 49 4.30 4.01 -0.13
C CYS A 49 3.72 4.33 -1.50
N ASP A 50 3.95 5.53 -2.01
CA ASP A 50 3.49 5.90 -3.35
C ASP A 50 4.44 5.40 -4.46
N ILE A 51 3.98 5.57 -5.70
CA ILE A 51 4.70 5.19 -6.93
C ILE A 51 5.98 5.98 -7.17
N ASN A 52 6.18 7.09 -6.49
CA ASN A 52 7.37 7.92 -6.58
C ASN A 52 8.34 7.63 -5.43
N GLY A 53 8.09 6.61 -4.61
CA GLY A 53 8.89 6.29 -3.42
C GLY A 53 8.69 7.29 -2.28
N ARG A 54 7.60 8.06 -2.29
CA ARG A 54 7.24 9.00 -1.23
C ARG A 54 6.32 8.33 -0.23
N ARG A 55 6.53 8.68 1.03
CA ARG A 55 5.67 8.28 2.15
C ARG A 55 4.50 9.25 2.27
N GLY A 56 3.29 8.75 2.09
CA GLY A 56 2.07 9.43 2.46
C GLY A 56 1.61 9.03 3.86
N ILE A 57 1.00 9.98 4.58
CA ILE A 57 0.43 9.75 5.92
C ILE A 57 -1.03 10.16 5.90
N ILE A 58 -1.91 9.25 6.26
CA ILE A 58 -3.35 9.45 6.38
C ILE A 58 -3.69 9.47 7.87
N THR A 59 -4.28 10.57 8.32
CA THR A 59 -4.85 10.70 9.66
C THR A 59 -6.37 10.60 9.58
N CYS A 60 -7.05 10.37 10.70
CA CYS A 60 -8.51 10.22 10.73
C CYS A 60 -9.29 11.39 10.08
N ASN A 61 -8.74 12.61 10.13
CA ASN A 61 -9.36 13.82 9.57
C ASN A 61 -8.82 14.20 8.18
N SER A 62 -7.94 13.38 7.59
CA SER A 62 -7.43 13.61 6.24
C SER A 62 -8.43 13.15 5.18
N ASN A 63 -8.45 13.79 4.01
CA ASN A 63 -9.30 13.40 2.87
C ASN A 63 -9.10 11.95 2.40
N GLY A 64 -7.96 11.33 2.75
CA GLY A 64 -7.68 9.92 2.43
C GLY A 64 -8.29 8.92 3.41
N ALA A 65 -8.79 9.36 4.57
CA ALA A 65 -9.40 8.49 5.56
C ALA A 65 -10.84 8.13 5.17
N PRO A 66 -11.31 6.91 5.50
CA PRO A 66 -12.67 6.53 5.17
C PRO A 66 -13.65 7.48 5.89
N PRO A 67 -14.74 7.92 5.27
CA PRO A 67 -15.68 8.87 5.87
C PRO A 67 -16.43 8.27 7.07
N CYS A 68 -16.56 6.95 7.10
CA CYS A 68 -17.26 6.18 8.12
C CYS A 68 -16.49 4.87 8.40
N LEU A 69 -16.86 4.17 9.48
CA LEU A 69 -16.28 2.88 9.85
C LEU A 69 -17.20 1.73 9.43
N ARG A 70 -16.70 0.85 8.58
CA ARG A 70 -17.37 -0.41 8.25
C ARG A 70 -17.28 -1.40 9.42
N PRO A 71 -18.08 -2.48 9.45
CA PRO A 71 -17.90 -3.55 10.43
C PRO A 71 -16.47 -4.11 10.38
N MET A 72 -15.87 -4.30 11.55
CA MET A 72 -14.49 -4.76 11.67
C MET A 72 -14.36 -6.22 11.19
N PRO A 73 -13.45 -6.53 10.26
CA PRO A 73 -13.17 -7.90 9.84
C PRO A 73 -12.67 -8.77 10.99
N GLN A 74 -12.93 -10.07 10.92
CA GLN A 74 -12.45 -11.01 11.90
C GLN A 74 -10.91 -11.08 11.87
N GLY A 75 -10.27 -11.05 13.05
CA GLY A 75 -8.81 -11.07 13.18
C GLY A 75 -8.14 -9.70 12.98
N TYR A 76 -8.91 -8.64 12.73
CA TYR A 76 -8.38 -7.29 12.61
C TYR A 76 -8.06 -6.67 13.98
N ASN A 77 -6.98 -5.88 14.07
CA ASN A 77 -6.64 -5.15 15.30
C ASN A 77 -7.58 -3.94 15.50
N PRO A 78 -8.44 -3.91 16.54
CA PRO A 78 -9.39 -2.81 16.76
C PRO A 78 -8.71 -1.47 17.06
N GLN A 79 -7.44 -1.49 17.48
CA GLN A 79 -6.68 -0.28 17.78
C GLN A 79 -5.95 0.26 16.54
N ALA A 80 -5.91 -0.46 15.42
CA ALA A 80 -5.26 0.03 14.22
C ALA A 80 -6.19 0.92 13.39
N PHE A 81 -5.61 1.84 12.62
CA PHE A 81 -6.36 2.61 11.63
C PHE A 81 -7.18 1.68 10.70
N PRO A 82 -8.38 2.05 10.23
CA PRO A 82 -9.16 3.25 10.59
C PRO A 82 -9.98 3.09 11.89
N TYR A 83 -9.97 1.94 12.55
CA TYR A 83 -10.87 1.65 13.68
C TYR A 83 -10.50 2.38 14.98
N CYS A 84 -9.27 2.88 15.10
CA CYS A 84 -8.91 3.80 16.17
C CYS A 84 -9.49 5.22 16.00
N CYS A 85 -10.10 5.55 14.86
CA CYS A 85 -10.77 6.84 14.61
C CYS A 85 -12.19 6.84 15.24
N LYS A 86 -12.27 6.92 16.57
CA LYS A 86 -13.53 6.80 17.34
C LYS A 86 -14.55 7.91 17.05
N GLU A 87 -14.12 9.01 16.46
CA GLU A 87 -14.95 10.14 16.06
C GLU A 87 -15.80 9.86 14.80
N LYS A 88 -15.48 8.81 14.04
CA LYS A 88 -16.18 8.51 12.79
C LYS A 88 -17.46 7.69 13.03
N PRO A 89 -18.56 8.00 12.33
CA PRO A 89 -19.79 7.23 12.42
C PRO A 89 -19.64 5.85 11.77
N ALA A 90 -20.52 4.92 12.11
CA ALA A 90 -20.63 3.64 11.40
C ALA A 90 -21.19 3.86 9.98
N CYS A 91 -20.68 3.10 9.01
CA CYS A 91 -21.14 3.19 7.62
C CYS A 91 -22.54 2.59 7.43
N THR A 92 -23.34 3.18 6.55
CA THR A 92 -24.55 2.55 6.00
C THR A 92 -24.19 1.48 4.97
N PRO A 93 -25.09 0.53 4.63
CA PRO A 93 -24.82 -0.49 3.61
C PRO A 93 -24.40 0.09 2.26
N GLU A 94 -25.07 1.16 1.81
CA GLU A 94 -24.74 1.87 0.55
C GLU A 94 -23.34 2.54 0.60
N GLN A 95 -22.92 3.01 1.78
CA GLN A 95 -21.59 3.58 1.95
C GLN A 95 -20.50 2.50 1.98
N ILE A 96 -20.82 1.30 2.49
CA ILE A 96 -19.90 0.16 2.48
C ILE A 96 -19.63 -0.27 1.05
N GLU A 97 -20.67 -0.44 0.24
CA GLU A 97 -20.53 -0.83 -1.18
C GLU A 97 -19.63 0.15 -1.96
N LYS A 98 -19.90 1.46 -1.84
CA LYS A 98 -19.05 2.50 -2.45
C LYS A 98 -17.61 2.48 -1.94
N LEU A 99 -17.43 2.24 -0.63
CA LEU A 99 -16.11 2.20 -0.03
C LEU A 99 -15.31 0.98 -0.54
N ASP A 100 -15.97 -0.16 -0.71
CA ASP A 100 -15.35 -1.38 -1.22
C ASP A 100 -14.95 -1.19 -2.69
N GLU A 101 -15.81 -0.60 -3.53
CA GLU A 101 -15.47 -0.21 -4.91
C GLU A 101 -14.26 0.74 -4.97
N GLU A 102 -14.21 1.74 -4.09
CA GLU A 102 -13.07 2.65 -4.00
C GLU A 102 -11.78 1.94 -3.57
N ILE A 103 -11.87 1.02 -2.61
CA ILE A 103 -10.72 0.24 -2.13
C ILE A 103 -10.20 -0.65 -3.26
N GLU A 104 -11.07 -1.37 -3.97
CA GLU A 104 -10.69 -2.21 -5.09
C GLU A 104 -10.06 -1.41 -6.24
N LYS A 105 -10.62 -0.24 -6.56
CA LYS A 105 -10.05 0.66 -7.55
C LYS A 105 -8.67 1.17 -7.14
N ARG A 106 -8.47 1.49 -5.85
CA ARG A 106 -7.16 1.92 -5.33
C ARG A 106 -6.15 0.78 -5.38
N ILE A 107 -6.52 -0.43 -4.92
CA ILE A 107 -5.65 -1.61 -4.95
C ILE A 107 -5.23 -1.92 -6.39
N SER A 108 -6.19 -2.07 -7.30
CA SER A 108 -5.89 -2.36 -8.72
C SER A 108 -5.02 -1.28 -9.37
N SER A 109 -5.30 0.01 -9.12
CA SER A 109 -4.44 1.10 -9.64
C SER A 109 -3.02 1.03 -9.07
N THR A 110 -2.87 0.77 -7.77
CA THR A 110 -1.57 0.68 -7.11
C THR A 110 -0.79 -0.55 -7.58
N GLU A 111 -1.44 -1.70 -7.77
CA GLU A 111 -0.83 -2.91 -8.33
C GLU A 111 -0.34 -2.68 -9.76
N VAL A 112 -1.13 -1.99 -10.59
CA VAL A 112 -0.74 -1.65 -11.96
C VAL A 112 0.43 -0.68 -11.98
N GLU A 113 0.42 0.35 -11.15
CA GLU A 113 1.47 1.39 -11.15
C GLU A 113 2.77 0.91 -10.50
N CYS A 114 2.68 0.22 -9.35
CA CYS A 114 3.85 -0.35 -8.67
C CYS A 114 4.39 -1.59 -9.39
N GLY A 115 3.52 -2.42 -10.01
CA GLY A 115 3.90 -3.63 -10.75
C GLY A 115 4.44 -3.38 -12.16
N ARG A 116 4.33 -2.15 -12.68
CA ARG A 116 4.88 -1.74 -13.99
C ARG A 116 6.31 -1.20 -13.95
N SER A 117 6.93 -1.13 -12.78
CA SER A 117 8.36 -0.81 -12.72
C SER A 117 9.14 -1.93 -13.34
#